data_AF-A0A8T6XQ62-F1
#
_entry.id   AF-A0A8T6XQ62-F1
#
_cell.length_a   1.000
_cell.length_b   1.000
_cell.length_c   1.000
_cell.angle_alpha   90.00
_cell.angle_beta   90.00
_cell.angle_gamma   90.00
#
_symmetry.space_group_name_H-M   'P 1'
#
loop_
_entity.id
_entity.type
_entity.pdbx_description
1 polymer ?
#
loop_
_entity_poly.entity_id
_entity_poly.type
_entity_poly.pdbx_seq_one_letter_code
_entity_poly.pdbx_strand_id
1 'polypeptide(L)'
;MTSKGKKWQISDSESDEVKDLILSYNATEDDTSKSPSEVWRLRIGKSVFTLYTSGTLFNNQATSTEVYELREKLDNFSTFSFIDTGKEIKIGLDETGKGELFGHEVLCGVRYPNSLSKEIEEIVGLADTKSRKSFEYWDDLFSEFDTLQGKGMAFVAQTIPPWHIDKYHTNKIMDIVYKKIISEITRDIPLDKTSIVIDDYRLEDNLNFFLNSMTKKGVQVEIAEKADEKYLEAKLASVLAKREREKMMRGINERFKIDGIVPGTGNLTDPNTQEWLRKWKTSGQEWPWFVKKSVKTIQTMDGKFTKVRKVDPPIRHDLLSNESKHLFDEGKLSSASLRLSCPECGTELKAVKLTPDQKNRLEGRCIECSKVISDLKTTLFYYNGNIVPDSSAILSGILSKDLTRGKFFENFTILLTPRVLEECDNQGGKAELGRISDIANVGRIRQITLEDIIDYDIKADDEIVTLARKNNAIILTKDRGQYAKATGFDVFVLTT
;
A
#
# COMPACT_ATOMS: atom_id res chain seq x y z
N MET A 1 -2.96 35.89 3.41
CA MET A 1 -2.88 34.44 3.16
C MET A 1 -2.10 34.24 1.87
N THR A 2 -1.10 33.37 1.86
CA THR A 2 -0.36 33.02 0.64
C THR A 2 -0.67 31.57 0.35
N SER A 3 -1.31 31.28 -0.79
CA SER A 3 -1.55 29.89 -1.21
C SER A 3 -0.32 29.33 -1.91
N LYS A 4 -0.19 28.00 -1.88
CA LYS A 4 0.76 27.26 -2.71
C LYS A 4 0.45 27.45 -4.21
N GLY A 5 1.34 26.98 -5.08
CA GLY A 5 1.13 27.01 -6.53
C GLY A 5 -0.16 26.29 -6.94
N LYS A 6 -0.58 26.40 -8.20
CA LYS A 6 -1.73 25.68 -8.79
C LYS A 6 -1.47 25.45 -10.28
N LYS A 7 -1.96 24.34 -10.82
CA LYS A 7 -1.81 23.98 -12.24
C LYS A 7 -3.18 23.85 -12.89
N TRP A 8 -3.25 24.18 -14.17
CA TRP A 8 -4.38 23.91 -15.06
C TRP A 8 -3.85 23.30 -16.36
N GLN A 9 -4.71 22.62 -17.09
CA GLN A 9 -4.41 22.15 -18.44
C GLN A 9 -5.32 22.91 -19.40
N ILE A 10 -4.72 23.71 -20.26
CA ILE A 10 -5.38 24.63 -21.19
C ILE A 10 -5.20 24.05 -22.59
N SER A 11 -6.29 23.91 -23.33
CA SER A 11 -6.19 23.50 -24.74
C SER A 11 -5.59 24.62 -25.58
N ASP A 12 -4.99 24.29 -26.73
CA ASP A 12 -4.45 25.28 -27.67
C ASP A 12 -5.53 26.30 -28.10
N SER A 13 -6.80 25.86 -28.20
CA SER A 13 -7.94 26.72 -28.53
C SER A 13 -8.35 27.70 -27.42
N GLU A 14 -8.01 27.41 -26.17
CA GLU A 14 -8.37 28.24 -25.00
C GLU A 14 -7.21 29.16 -24.57
N SER A 15 -5.98 28.94 -25.09
CA SER A 15 -4.77 29.66 -24.67
C SER A 15 -4.92 31.18 -24.72
N ASP A 16 -5.47 31.71 -25.80
CA ASP A 16 -5.63 33.16 -25.98
C ASP A 16 -6.69 33.74 -25.04
N GLU A 17 -7.82 33.05 -24.87
CA GLU A 17 -8.88 33.47 -23.95
C GLU A 17 -8.41 33.49 -22.49
N VAL A 18 -7.64 32.47 -22.09
CA VAL A 18 -7.01 32.38 -20.77
C VAL A 18 -5.98 33.49 -20.56
N LYS A 19 -5.18 33.79 -21.60
CA LYS A 19 -4.20 34.89 -21.55
C LYS A 19 -4.91 36.23 -21.33
N ASP A 20 -5.97 36.49 -22.10
CA ASP A 20 -6.76 37.71 -22.01
C ASP A 20 -7.46 37.87 -20.65
N LEU A 21 -8.00 36.77 -20.11
CA LEU A 21 -8.56 36.76 -18.76
C LEU A 21 -7.51 37.15 -17.71
N ILE A 22 -6.30 36.58 -17.75
CA ILE A 22 -5.26 36.91 -16.77
C ILE A 22 -4.82 38.38 -16.93
N LEU A 23 -4.70 38.88 -18.18
CA LEU A 23 -4.40 40.28 -18.45
C LEU A 23 -5.49 41.23 -17.91
N SER A 24 -6.76 40.82 -17.92
CA SER A 24 -7.87 41.61 -17.36
C SER A 24 -7.75 41.84 -15.84
N TYR A 25 -6.86 41.10 -15.16
CA TYR A 25 -6.55 41.24 -13.74
C TYR A 25 -5.26 42.06 -13.49
N ASN A 26 -4.96 43.00 -14.38
CA ASN A 26 -3.76 43.86 -14.34
C ASN A 26 -2.44 43.07 -14.36
N ALA A 27 -2.42 41.92 -15.04
CA ALA A 27 -1.20 41.17 -15.25
C ALA A 27 -0.30 41.87 -16.29
N THR A 28 1.01 41.68 -16.14
CA THR A 28 2.02 42.18 -17.08
C THR A 28 2.80 41.01 -17.67
N GLU A 29 3.23 41.14 -18.93
CA GLU A 29 4.12 40.14 -19.53
C GLU A 29 5.47 40.13 -18.82
N ASP A 30 5.95 38.93 -18.51
CA ASP A 30 7.22 38.71 -17.84
C ASP A 30 8.18 38.00 -18.80
N ASP A 31 8.99 38.79 -19.49
CA ASP A 31 9.98 38.32 -20.46
C ASP A 31 11.30 37.89 -19.83
N THR A 32 11.38 37.78 -18.50
CA THR A 32 12.60 37.31 -17.85
C THR A 32 12.79 35.80 -18.06
N SER A 33 13.75 35.45 -18.92
CA SER A 33 14.21 34.07 -19.17
C SER A 33 13.10 33.07 -19.57
N LYS A 34 12.59 33.20 -20.81
CA LYS A 34 11.73 32.18 -21.42
C LYS A 34 12.55 30.91 -21.69
N SER A 35 12.23 29.81 -21.01
CA SER A 35 12.72 28.51 -21.45
C SER A 35 12.05 28.12 -22.78
N PRO A 36 12.67 27.27 -23.62
CA PRO A 36 12.08 26.88 -24.92
C PRO A 36 10.71 26.20 -24.81
N SER A 37 10.37 25.71 -23.61
CA SER A 37 9.09 25.06 -23.32
C SER A 37 7.97 26.02 -22.94
N GLU A 38 8.21 27.33 -22.79
CA GLU A 38 7.22 28.32 -22.36
C GLU A 38 6.58 29.04 -23.54
N VAL A 39 5.25 29.08 -23.57
CA VAL A 39 4.47 29.83 -24.56
C VAL A 39 4.41 31.30 -24.15
N TRP A 40 3.98 31.57 -22.92
CA TRP A 40 3.94 32.91 -22.34
C TRP A 40 4.03 32.86 -20.81
N ARG A 41 4.41 33.99 -20.22
CA ARG A 41 4.48 34.19 -18.77
C ARG A 41 3.90 35.54 -18.40
N LEU A 42 2.98 35.55 -17.44
CA LEU A 42 2.28 36.73 -16.94
C LEU A 42 2.47 36.87 -15.44
N ARG A 43 2.50 38.11 -14.94
CA ARG A 43 2.76 38.41 -13.53
C ARG A 43 1.75 39.40 -12.95
N ILE A 44 1.23 39.07 -11.78
CA ILE A 44 0.42 39.92 -10.91
C ILE A 44 1.14 40.01 -9.56
N GLY A 45 1.91 41.08 -9.35
CA GLY A 45 2.75 41.24 -8.16
C GLY A 45 3.77 40.09 -8.00
N LYS A 46 3.64 39.29 -6.93
CA LYS A 46 4.48 38.11 -6.68
C LYS A 46 3.91 36.81 -7.24
N SER A 47 2.72 36.86 -7.84
CA SER A 47 2.04 35.71 -8.44
C SER A 47 2.40 35.65 -9.93
N VAL A 48 2.93 34.53 -10.39
CA VAL A 48 3.43 34.31 -11.76
C VAL A 48 2.65 33.16 -12.37
N PHE A 49 2.07 33.40 -13.54
CA PHE A 49 1.38 32.44 -14.38
C PHE A 49 2.28 32.11 -15.57
N THR A 50 2.56 30.83 -15.83
CA THR A 50 3.40 30.38 -16.95
C THR A 50 2.65 29.31 -17.72
N LEU A 51 2.37 29.53 -19.00
CA LEU A 51 1.84 28.51 -19.90
C LEU A 51 3.01 27.81 -20.62
N TYR A 52 3.01 26.48 -20.59
CA TYR A 52 3.98 25.64 -21.28
C TYR A 52 3.41 25.08 -22.58
N THR A 53 4.30 24.73 -23.51
CA THR A 53 4.00 24.05 -24.79
C THR A 53 3.28 22.72 -24.61
N SER A 54 3.29 22.14 -23.40
CA SER A 54 2.49 20.97 -23.05
C SER A 54 1.00 21.28 -22.82
N GLY A 55 0.57 22.54 -22.91
CA GLY A 55 -0.76 23.03 -22.50
C GLY A 55 -0.90 23.26 -21.00
N THR A 56 0.14 23.02 -20.20
CA THR A 56 0.07 23.20 -18.75
C THR A 56 0.22 24.67 -18.39
N LEU A 57 -0.76 25.26 -17.72
CA LEU A 57 -0.68 26.57 -17.08
C LEU A 57 -0.30 26.39 -15.61
N PHE A 58 0.76 27.03 -15.14
CA PHE A 58 1.18 26.98 -13.74
C PHE A 58 1.17 28.37 -13.12
N ASN A 59 0.50 28.51 -11.97
CA ASN A 59 0.60 29.66 -11.10
C ASN A 59 1.44 29.31 -9.85
N ASN A 60 2.45 30.10 -9.51
CA ASN A 60 3.38 29.77 -8.43
C ASN A 60 2.82 29.96 -7.00
N GLN A 61 1.93 30.94 -6.79
CA GLN A 61 1.29 31.27 -5.51
C GLN A 61 0.17 32.29 -5.76
N ALA A 62 -0.83 32.37 -4.87
CA ALA A 62 -1.75 33.50 -4.82
C ALA A 62 -1.40 34.39 -3.62
N THR A 63 -1.18 35.67 -3.89
CA THR A 63 -0.78 36.65 -2.87
C THR A 63 -1.84 37.72 -2.59
N SER A 64 -2.96 37.72 -3.31
CA SER A 64 -4.03 38.71 -3.16
C SER A 64 -5.38 38.11 -3.51
N THR A 65 -6.47 38.74 -3.05
CA THR A 65 -7.86 38.28 -3.28
C THR A 65 -8.18 38.19 -4.75
N GLU A 66 -7.69 39.13 -5.56
CA GLU A 66 -7.90 39.16 -7.01
C GLU A 66 -7.28 37.93 -7.70
N VAL A 67 -6.12 37.47 -7.20
CA VAL A 67 -5.50 36.24 -7.72
C VAL A 67 -6.28 35.00 -7.30
N TYR A 68 -6.90 34.99 -6.11
CA TYR A 68 -7.80 33.89 -5.72
C TYR A 68 -9.05 33.84 -6.61
N GLU A 69 -9.69 34.99 -6.86
CA GLU A 69 -10.85 35.07 -7.77
C GLU A 69 -10.47 34.66 -9.20
N LEU A 70 -9.31 35.10 -9.68
CA LEU A 70 -8.79 34.70 -10.99
C LEU A 70 -8.57 33.19 -11.08
N ARG A 71 -8.02 32.57 -10.02
CA ARG A 71 -7.86 31.11 -9.96
C ARG A 71 -9.19 30.38 -10.06
N GLU A 72 -10.23 30.84 -9.38
CA GLU A 72 -11.57 30.24 -9.48
C GLU A 72 -12.15 30.37 -10.88
N LYS A 73 -11.91 31.48 -11.59
CA LYS A 73 -12.33 31.62 -12.98
C LYS A 73 -11.55 30.70 -13.92
N LEU A 74 -10.24 30.56 -13.71
CA LEU A 74 -9.38 29.65 -14.48
C LEU A 74 -9.77 28.17 -14.31
N ASP A 75 -10.41 27.81 -13.20
CA ASP A 75 -10.93 26.45 -13.00
C ASP A 75 -11.98 26.07 -14.05
N ASN A 76 -12.69 27.05 -14.63
CA ASN A 76 -13.64 26.81 -15.73
C ASN A 76 -12.97 26.52 -17.08
N PHE A 77 -11.69 26.88 -17.22
CA PHE A 77 -10.87 26.64 -18.42
C PHE A 77 -10.05 25.35 -18.32
N SER A 78 -10.02 24.73 -17.14
CA SER A 78 -9.25 23.50 -16.95
C SER A 78 -9.89 22.36 -17.73
N THR A 79 -9.21 21.87 -18.75
CA THR A 79 -9.51 20.56 -19.35
C THR A 79 -9.08 19.40 -18.43
N PHE A 80 -8.31 19.69 -17.37
CA PHE A 80 -8.12 18.77 -16.25
C PHE A 80 -9.36 18.87 -15.36
N SER A 81 -10.46 18.29 -15.81
CA SER A 81 -11.45 17.77 -14.89
C SER A 81 -11.19 16.27 -14.80
N PHE A 82 -10.78 15.81 -13.63
CA PHE A 82 -10.81 14.38 -13.36
C PHE A 82 -12.23 13.88 -13.66
N ILE A 83 -12.32 12.73 -14.33
CA ILE A 83 -13.62 12.15 -14.67
C ILE A 83 -14.36 11.83 -13.36
N ASP A 84 -15.50 12.48 -13.15
CA ASP A 84 -16.35 12.18 -12.00
C ASP A 84 -17.19 10.93 -12.28
N THR A 85 -17.02 9.91 -11.43
CA THR A 85 -17.84 8.70 -11.46
C THR A 85 -19.27 8.95 -10.97
N GLY A 86 -19.55 10.08 -10.33
CA GLY A 86 -20.89 10.49 -9.88
C GLY A 86 -21.40 9.74 -8.64
N LYS A 87 -20.56 8.89 -8.03
CA LYS A 87 -20.87 8.13 -6.82
C LYS A 87 -20.52 8.90 -5.56
N GLU A 88 -21.27 8.67 -4.48
CA GLU A 88 -21.06 9.34 -3.19
C GLU A 88 -19.73 8.94 -2.55
N ILE A 89 -19.27 7.71 -2.77
CA ILE A 89 -18.00 7.19 -2.25
C ILE A 89 -17.14 6.76 -3.43
N LYS A 90 -15.93 7.31 -3.49
CA LYS A 90 -14.95 7.03 -4.55
C LYS A 90 -13.83 6.16 -4.00
N ILE A 91 -13.46 5.13 -4.75
CA ILE A 91 -12.32 4.26 -4.43
C ILE A 91 -11.36 4.27 -5.61
N GLY A 92 -10.09 4.53 -5.34
CA GLY A 92 -9.03 4.49 -6.34
C GLY A 92 -7.97 3.48 -5.96
N LEU A 93 -7.41 2.80 -6.96
CA LEU A 93 -6.38 1.78 -6.81
C LEU A 93 -5.25 2.08 -7.79
N ASP A 94 -4.02 2.06 -7.28
CA ASP A 94 -2.82 2.20 -8.11
C ASP A 94 -1.62 1.50 -7.46
N GLU A 95 -0.58 1.24 -8.24
CA GLU A 95 0.68 0.67 -7.77
C GLU A 95 1.89 1.56 -8.07
N THR A 96 2.97 1.32 -7.34
CA THR A 96 4.28 1.87 -7.67
C THR A 96 5.36 0.83 -7.39
N GLY A 97 6.52 0.97 -8.02
CA GLY A 97 7.64 0.08 -7.73
C GLY A 97 7.71 -1.16 -8.60
N LYS A 98 6.77 -1.40 -9.53
CA LYS A 98 6.76 -2.57 -10.42
C LYS A 98 7.99 -2.65 -11.32
N GLY A 99 8.37 -1.53 -11.93
CA GLY A 99 9.48 -1.42 -12.89
C GLY A 99 10.87 -1.26 -12.27
N GLU A 100 10.92 -0.93 -10.98
CA GLU A 100 12.14 -0.61 -10.26
C GLU A 100 12.83 -1.87 -9.76
N LEU A 101 14.17 -1.87 -9.70
CA LEU A 101 14.96 -3.03 -9.29
C LEU A 101 14.99 -3.22 -7.77
N PHE A 102 14.80 -2.14 -7.02
CA PHE A 102 14.92 -2.13 -5.56
C PHE A 102 13.58 -2.00 -4.87
N GLY A 103 13.50 -2.67 -3.72
CA GLY A 103 12.38 -2.60 -2.80
C GLY A 103 11.15 -3.33 -3.31
N HIS A 104 10.12 -3.28 -2.47
CA HIS A 104 8.81 -3.81 -2.76
C HIS A 104 8.09 -3.02 -3.84
N GLU A 105 7.22 -3.71 -4.57
CA GLU A 105 6.13 -3.08 -5.28
C GLU A 105 5.02 -2.76 -4.27
N VAL A 106 4.51 -1.54 -4.28
CA VAL A 106 3.52 -1.04 -3.31
C VAL A 106 2.21 -0.84 -4.04
N LEU A 107 1.15 -1.47 -3.56
CA LEU A 107 -0.21 -1.30 -4.05
C LEU A 107 -0.99 -0.52 -3.01
N CYS A 108 -1.70 0.52 -3.44
CA CYS A 108 -2.51 1.34 -2.57
C CYS A 108 -3.95 1.36 -3.06
N GLY A 109 -4.88 1.27 -2.11
CA GLY A 109 -6.25 1.69 -2.32
C GLY A 109 -6.59 2.87 -1.43
N VAL A 110 -7.39 3.78 -1.94
CA VAL A 110 -7.93 4.91 -1.17
C VAL A 110 -9.44 4.94 -1.30
N ARG A 111 -10.15 5.38 -0.26
CA ARG A 111 -11.55 5.76 -0.31
C ARG A 111 -11.76 7.17 0.24
N TYR A 112 -12.73 7.87 -0.30
CA TYR A 112 -13.21 9.14 0.26
C TYR A 112 -14.63 9.46 -0.22
N PRO A 113 -15.41 10.23 0.55
CA PRO A 113 -16.69 10.75 0.08
C PRO A 113 -16.47 11.84 -0.99
N ASN A 114 -17.34 11.89 -2.00
CA ASN A 114 -17.21 12.83 -3.13
C ASN A 114 -17.17 14.31 -2.70
N SER A 115 -17.72 14.65 -1.54
CA SER A 115 -17.63 15.98 -0.94
C SER A 115 -16.19 16.46 -0.70
N LEU A 116 -15.21 15.55 -0.60
CA LEU A 116 -13.80 15.88 -0.44
C LEU A 116 -13.04 16.03 -1.77
N SER A 117 -13.68 15.77 -2.93
CA SER A 117 -12.99 15.78 -4.23
C SER A 117 -12.22 17.07 -4.48
N LYS A 118 -12.82 18.24 -4.23
CA LYS A 118 -12.16 19.53 -4.45
C LYS A 118 -10.92 19.72 -3.56
N GLU A 119 -11.03 19.39 -2.28
CA GLU A 119 -9.92 19.51 -1.32
C GLU A 119 -8.78 18.55 -1.68
N ILE A 120 -9.11 17.31 -2.07
CA ILE A 120 -8.15 16.32 -2.54
C ILE A 120 -7.47 16.78 -3.82
N GLU A 121 -8.22 17.31 -4.78
CA GLU A 121 -7.68 17.84 -6.04
C GLU A 121 -6.72 19.01 -5.80
N GLU A 122 -7.03 19.90 -4.86
CA GLU A 122 -6.14 21.00 -4.47
C GLU A 122 -4.82 20.49 -3.87
N ILE A 123 -4.84 19.39 -3.10
CA ILE A 123 -3.64 18.77 -2.53
C ILE A 123 -2.84 18.01 -3.61
N VAL A 124 -3.54 17.17 -4.39
CA VAL A 124 -2.95 16.26 -5.38
C VAL A 124 -2.51 16.97 -6.66
N GLY A 125 -3.20 18.03 -7.09
CA GLY A 125 -2.84 18.82 -8.27
C GLY A 125 -1.46 19.50 -8.14
N LEU A 126 -0.94 19.60 -6.92
CA LEU A 126 0.40 20.09 -6.60
C LEU A 126 1.44 18.99 -6.52
N ALA A 127 0.99 17.73 -6.42
CA ALA A 127 1.83 16.55 -6.35
C ALA A 127 2.49 16.30 -7.71
N ASP A 128 3.71 16.77 -7.87
CA ASP A 128 4.54 16.42 -9.01
C ASP A 128 5.10 15.01 -8.81
N THR A 129 4.30 14.02 -9.23
CA THR A 129 4.65 12.59 -9.12
C THR A 129 5.70 12.14 -10.14
N LYS A 130 6.05 12.98 -11.13
CA LYS A 130 6.95 12.61 -12.23
C LYS A 130 8.41 13.05 -12.01
N SER A 131 8.68 14.02 -11.13
CA SER A 131 10.05 14.43 -10.77
C SER A 131 10.55 13.86 -9.43
N ARG A 132 11.88 13.88 -9.23
CA ARG A 132 12.55 13.46 -7.99
C ARG A 132 12.26 14.50 -6.90
N LYS A 133 11.64 14.06 -5.81
CA LYS A 133 11.34 14.89 -4.63
C LYS A 133 12.02 14.32 -3.40
N SER A 134 12.28 15.16 -2.41
CA SER A 134 12.80 14.71 -1.12
C SER A 134 11.69 14.00 -0.32
N PHE A 135 12.07 13.26 0.71
CA PHE A 135 11.08 12.63 1.59
C PHE A 135 10.21 13.67 2.29
N GLU A 136 10.80 14.79 2.69
CA GLU A 136 10.13 15.90 3.39
C GLU A 136 8.99 16.48 2.56
N TYR A 137 9.13 16.53 1.23
CA TYR A 137 8.04 16.92 0.34
C TYR A 137 6.82 15.98 0.44
N TRP A 138 7.07 14.67 0.55
CA TRP A 138 5.99 13.68 0.71
C TRP A 138 5.41 13.69 2.12
N ASP A 139 6.21 14.03 3.11
CA ASP A 139 5.78 14.12 4.52
C ASP A 139 4.90 15.36 4.76
N ASP A 140 5.26 16.50 4.16
CA ASP A 140 4.42 17.71 4.17
C ASP A 140 3.07 17.43 3.49
N LEU A 141 3.09 16.78 2.32
CA LEU A 141 1.86 16.38 1.62
C LEU A 141 1.02 15.39 2.45
N PHE A 142 1.68 14.53 3.22
CA PHE A 142 1.00 13.58 4.10
C PHE A 142 0.27 14.25 5.25
N SER A 143 0.87 15.29 5.86
CA SER A 143 0.21 16.05 6.92
C SER A 143 -1.13 16.63 6.46
N GLU A 144 -1.24 17.01 5.18
CA GLU A 144 -2.49 17.47 4.58
C GLU A 144 -3.50 16.31 4.43
N PHE A 145 -3.06 15.15 3.95
CA PHE A 145 -3.91 13.96 3.84
C PHE A 145 -4.41 13.43 5.20
N ASP A 146 -3.62 13.55 6.26
CA ASP A 146 -4.04 13.16 7.61
C ASP A 146 -5.26 13.96 8.08
N THR A 147 -5.34 15.25 7.72
CA THR A 147 -6.51 16.06 8.04
C THR A 147 -7.79 15.57 7.35
N LEU A 148 -7.67 14.88 6.21
CA LEU A 148 -8.80 14.30 5.48
C LEU A 148 -9.29 12.98 6.08
N GLN A 149 -8.44 12.27 6.84
CA GLN A 149 -8.84 11.02 7.47
C GLN A 149 -10.01 11.23 8.44
N GLY A 150 -9.94 12.29 9.25
CA GLY A 150 -11.03 12.71 10.14
C GLY A 150 -12.31 13.16 9.41
N LYS A 151 -12.24 13.40 8.10
CA LYS A 151 -13.38 13.78 7.25
C LYS A 151 -13.94 12.60 6.44
N GLY A 152 -13.46 11.39 6.66
CA GLY A 152 -13.95 10.17 6.02
C GLY A 152 -13.09 9.63 4.88
N MET A 153 -11.89 10.19 4.64
CA MET A 153 -10.89 9.54 3.78
C MET A 153 -10.25 8.36 4.53
N ALA A 154 -9.96 7.27 3.84
CA ALA A 154 -9.13 6.19 4.37
C ALA A 154 -8.31 5.56 3.26
N PHE A 155 -7.17 4.98 3.58
CA PHE A 155 -6.35 4.26 2.60
C PHE A 155 -5.75 2.99 3.18
N VAL A 156 -5.46 2.04 2.30
CA VAL A 156 -4.79 0.78 2.64
C VAL A 156 -3.66 0.58 1.65
N ALA A 157 -2.42 0.57 2.16
CA ALA A 157 -1.24 0.21 1.41
C ALA A 157 -0.75 -1.20 1.77
N GLN A 158 -0.47 -2.00 0.74
CA GLN A 158 0.15 -3.32 0.87
C GLN A 158 1.33 -3.47 -0.08
N THR A 159 2.17 -4.46 0.17
CA THR A 159 3.43 -4.63 -0.57
C THR A 159 3.54 -6.01 -1.18
N ILE A 160 4.16 -6.08 -2.36
CA ILE A 160 4.63 -7.31 -3.00
C ILE A 160 6.16 -7.30 -2.94
N PRO A 161 6.78 -8.24 -2.23
CA PRO A 161 8.21 -8.21 -2.02
C PRO A 161 9.01 -8.75 -3.21
N PRO A 162 10.30 -8.36 -3.34
CA PRO A 162 11.18 -8.84 -4.41
C PRO A 162 11.24 -10.35 -4.55
N TRP A 163 11.26 -11.12 -3.45
CA TRP A 163 11.29 -12.58 -3.54
C TRP A 163 9.97 -13.19 -4.06
N HIS A 164 8.83 -12.50 -3.90
CA HIS A 164 7.58 -12.88 -4.56
C HIS A 164 7.62 -12.50 -6.04
N ILE A 165 8.06 -11.28 -6.36
CA ILE A 165 8.23 -10.84 -7.75
C ILE A 165 9.19 -11.77 -8.49
N ASP A 166 10.25 -12.23 -7.83
CA ASP A 166 11.26 -13.11 -8.40
C ASP A 166 10.76 -14.51 -8.69
N LYS A 167 9.81 -15.00 -7.89
CA LYS A 167 9.31 -16.38 -7.98
C LYS A 167 8.01 -16.50 -8.78
N TYR A 168 7.12 -15.53 -8.67
CA TYR A 168 5.73 -15.66 -9.10
C TYR A 168 5.36 -14.73 -10.26
N HIS A 169 4.25 -15.02 -10.93
CA HIS A 169 3.65 -14.09 -11.89
C HIS A 169 3.11 -12.84 -11.17
N THR A 170 3.73 -11.68 -11.43
CA THR A 170 3.44 -10.42 -10.71
C THR A 170 1.96 -10.03 -10.80
N ASN A 171 1.37 -10.02 -12.01
CA ASN A 171 -0.04 -9.64 -12.18
C ASN A 171 -0.99 -10.51 -11.35
N LYS A 172 -0.72 -11.82 -11.23
CA LYS A 172 -1.53 -12.69 -10.35
C LYS A 172 -1.41 -12.29 -8.88
N ILE A 173 -0.21 -11.93 -8.41
CA ILE A 173 -0.04 -11.43 -7.03
C ILE A 173 -0.71 -10.06 -6.84
N MET A 174 -0.69 -9.20 -7.86
CA MET A 174 -1.39 -7.92 -7.81
C MET A 174 -2.90 -8.13 -7.67
N ASP A 175 -3.51 -9.02 -8.46
CA ASP A 175 -4.93 -9.39 -8.35
C ASP A 175 -5.30 -9.78 -6.91
N ILE A 176 -4.45 -10.62 -6.33
CA ILE A 176 -4.56 -11.12 -4.96
C ILE A 176 -4.54 -9.97 -3.95
N VAL A 177 -3.55 -9.08 -4.07
CA VAL A 177 -3.34 -7.97 -3.13
C VAL A 177 -4.43 -6.91 -3.30
N TYR A 178 -4.83 -6.57 -4.52
CA TYR A 178 -5.93 -5.65 -4.79
C TYR A 178 -7.26 -6.18 -4.27
N LYS A 179 -7.57 -7.47 -4.44
CA LYS A 179 -8.77 -8.06 -3.83
C LYS A 179 -8.80 -7.87 -2.32
N LYS A 180 -7.66 -8.02 -1.64
CA LYS A 180 -7.53 -7.79 -0.20
C LYS A 180 -7.73 -6.31 0.15
N ILE A 181 -7.06 -5.40 -0.58
CA ILE A 181 -7.20 -3.95 -0.40
C ILE A 181 -8.68 -3.53 -0.57
N ILE A 182 -9.34 -3.95 -1.65
CA ILE A 182 -10.75 -3.65 -1.89
C ILE A 182 -11.62 -4.17 -0.76
N SER A 183 -11.47 -5.45 -0.39
CA SER A 183 -12.26 -6.06 0.69
C SER A 183 -12.08 -5.36 2.04
N GLU A 184 -10.90 -4.79 2.31
CA GLU A 184 -10.63 -4.02 3.52
C GLU A 184 -11.26 -2.63 3.45
N ILE A 185 -11.10 -1.93 2.34
CA ILE A 185 -11.61 -0.56 2.14
C ILE A 185 -13.15 -0.54 2.04
N THR A 186 -13.77 -1.58 1.49
CA THR A 186 -15.23 -1.63 1.29
C THR A 186 -16.02 -2.20 2.46
N ARG A 187 -15.36 -2.59 3.57
CA ARG A 187 -15.99 -3.37 4.64
C ARG A 187 -17.18 -2.68 5.29
N ASP A 188 -17.07 -1.37 5.53
CA ASP A 188 -18.01 -0.60 6.35
C ASP A 188 -18.68 0.53 5.55
N ILE A 189 -18.93 0.31 4.25
CA ILE A 189 -19.54 1.31 3.36
C ILE A 189 -20.70 0.75 2.52
N PRO A 190 -21.66 1.60 2.11
CA PRO A 190 -22.71 1.23 1.16
C PRO A 190 -22.16 0.99 -0.24
N LEU A 191 -22.20 -0.27 -0.71
CA LEU A 191 -21.65 -0.67 -2.01
C LEU A 191 -22.39 -0.06 -3.20
N ASP A 192 -23.70 0.12 -3.12
CA ASP A 192 -24.55 0.70 -4.17
C ASP A 192 -24.23 2.18 -4.48
N LYS A 193 -23.62 2.86 -3.52
CA LYS A 193 -23.18 4.26 -3.59
C LYS A 193 -21.70 4.42 -3.88
N THR A 194 -21.00 3.33 -4.22
CA THR A 194 -19.55 3.29 -4.36
C THR A 194 -19.12 3.14 -5.82
N SER A 195 -18.06 3.85 -6.20
CA SER A 195 -17.27 3.58 -7.42
C SER A 195 -15.88 3.05 -7.07
N ILE A 196 -15.32 2.20 -7.93
CA ILE A 196 -13.94 1.72 -7.89
C ILE A 196 -13.29 2.03 -9.23
N VAL A 197 -12.16 2.74 -9.20
CA VAL A 197 -11.30 2.97 -10.35
C VAL A 197 -9.97 2.25 -10.14
N ILE A 198 -9.52 1.52 -11.17
CA ILE A 198 -8.24 0.80 -11.15
C ILE A 198 -7.50 1.00 -12.48
N ASP A 199 -6.18 1.15 -12.40
CA ASP A 199 -5.32 1.16 -13.58
C ASP A 199 -5.27 -0.22 -14.25
N ASP A 200 -5.36 -0.27 -15.57
CA ASP A 200 -5.29 -1.52 -16.32
C ASP A 200 -3.84 -2.02 -16.45
N TYR A 201 -3.37 -2.74 -15.42
CA TYR A 201 -2.09 -3.44 -15.45
C TYR A 201 -2.15 -4.78 -16.20
N ARG A 202 -3.24 -5.06 -16.93
CA ARG A 202 -3.66 -6.36 -17.47
C ARG A 202 -4.12 -7.30 -16.36
N LEU A 203 -5.27 -6.97 -15.78
CA LEU A 203 -5.91 -7.76 -14.73
C LEU A 203 -6.13 -9.21 -15.20
N GLU A 204 -5.94 -10.16 -14.29
CA GLU A 204 -6.19 -11.58 -14.56
C GLU A 204 -7.60 -11.98 -14.09
N ASP A 205 -7.97 -13.25 -14.31
CA ASP A 205 -9.35 -13.72 -14.09
C ASP A 205 -9.85 -13.58 -12.64
N ASN A 206 -8.95 -13.64 -11.64
CA ASN A 206 -9.34 -13.64 -10.23
C ASN A 206 -9.91 -12.28 -9.81
N LEU A 207 -9.18 -11.20 -10.12
CA LEU A 207 -9.66 -9.85 -9.80
C LEU A 207 -10.86 -9.49 -10.69
N ASN A 208 -10.85 -9.86 -11.96
CA ASN A 208 -11.99 -9.64 -12.86
C ASN A 208 -13.27 -10.30 -12.34
N PHE A 209 -13.21 -11.56 -11.89
CA PHE A 209 -14.37 -12.25 -11.31
C PHE A 209 -14.88 -11.55 -10.05
N PHE A 210 -13.96 -11.12 -9.18
CA PHE A 210 -14.30 -10.41 -7.95
C PHE A 210 -14.96 -9.06 -8.23
N LEU A 211 -14.37 -8.24 -9.12
CA LEU A 211 -14.93 -6.95 -9.53
C LEU A 211 -16.31 -7.11 -10.17
N ASN A 212 -16.50 -8.11 -11.03
CA ASN A 212 -17.81 -8.44 -11.60
C ASN A 212 -18.85 -8.79 -10.52
N SER A 213 -18.46 -9.48 -9.44
CA SER A 213 -19.34 -9.71 -8.30
C SER A 213 -19.68 -8.44 -7.54
N MET A 214 -18.77 -7.46 -7.48
CA MET A 214 -19.03 -6.15 -6.87
C MET A 214 -19.99 -5.33 -7.72
N THR A 215 -19.85 -5.36 -9.05
CA THR A 215 -20.78 -4.70 -9.98
C THR A 215 -22.20 -5.21 -9.81
N LYS A 216 -22.39 -6.53 -9.64
CA LYS A 216 -23.71 -7.13 -9.34
C LYS A 216 -24.32 -6.65 -8.02
N LYS A 217 -23.50 -6.12 -7.09
CA LYS A 217 -23.93 -5.53 -5.82
C LYS A 217 -24.14 -4.01 -5.90
N GLY A 218 -24.06 -3.41 -7.09
CA GLY A 218 -24.33 -1.99 -7.33
C GLY A 218 -23.09 -1.09 -7.34
N VAL A 219 -21.88 -1.64 -7.19
CA VAL A 219 -20.63 -0.88 -7.31
C VAL A 219 -20.37 -0.53 -8.76
N GLN A 220 -20.06 0.73 -9.05
CA GLN A 220 -19.56 1.12 -10.36
C GLN A 220 -18.06 0.79 -10.45
N VAL A 221 -17.64 0.02 -11.43
CA VAL A 221 -16.23 -0.37 -11.59
C VAL A 221 -15.71 0.16 -12.92
N GLU A 222 -14.64 0.94 -12.87
CA GLU A 222 -13.95 1.48 -14.04
C GLU A 222 -12.52 0.92 -14.06
N ILE A 223 -12.20 0.18 -15.12
CA ILE A 223 -10.84 -0.30 -15.41
C ILE A 223 -10.34 0.56 -16.58
N ALA A 224 -9.29 1.35 -16.35
CA ALA A 224 -8.83 2.32 -17.33
C ALA A 224 -7.31 2.29 -17.48
N GLU A 225 -6.81 2.39 -18.72
CA GLU A 225 -5.40 2.68 -18.95
C GLU A 225 -5.06 4.09 -18.47
N LYS A 226 -3.96 4.23 -17.72
CA LYS A 226 -3.49 5.50 -17.12
C LYS A 226 -4.57 6.12 -16.25
N ALA A 227 -5.15 5.32 -15.37
CA ALA A 227 -6.23 5.76 -14.49
C ALA A 227 -5.82 6.97 -13.64
N ASP A 228 -4.55 7.03 -13.19
CA ASP A 228 -4.01 8.14 -12.40
C ASP A 228 -3.99 9.48 -13.18
N GLU A 229 -3.99 9.46 -14.51
CA GLU A 229 -4.08 10.67 -15.34
C GLU A 229 -5.53 11.12 -15.58
N LYS A 230 -6.52 10.25 -15.32
CA LYS A 230 -7.94 10.47 -15.69
C LYS A 230 -8.86 10.61 -14.49
N TYR A 231 -8.58 9.96 -13.37
CA TYR A 231 -9.44 9.90 -12.19
C TYR A 231 -8.70 10.36 -10.94
N LEU A 232 -9.35 11.20 -10.14
CA LEU A 232 -8.74 11.80 -8.96
C LEU A 232 -8.41 10.73 -7.91
N GLU A 233 -9.32 9.77 -7.75
CA GLU A 233 -9.17 8.67 -6.81
C GLU A 233 -7.96 7.78 -7.14
N ALA A 234 -7.73 7.48 -8.42
CA ALA A 234 -6.55 6.74 -8.86
C ALA A 234 -5.27 7.58 -8.70
N LYS A 235 -5.33 8.89 -9.00
CA LYS A 235 -4.21 9.81 -8.77
C LYS A 235 -3.80 9.86 -7.30
N LEU A 236 -4.77 9.96 -6.39
CA LEU A 236 -4.54 9.94 -4.96
C LEU A 236 -3.91 8.63 -4.51
N ALA A 237 -4.41 7.48 -5.00
CA ALA A 237 -3.81 6.18 -4.72
C ALA A 237 -2.35 6.11 -5.18
N SER A 238 -2.04 6.64 -6.36
CA SER A 238 -0.68 6.73 -6.91
C SER A 238 0.28 7.49 -6.00
N VAL A 239 -0.16 8.67 -5.55
CA VAL A 239 0.59 9.55 -4.64
C VAL A 239 0.90 8.84 -3.32
N LEU A 240 -0.12 8.21 -2.72
CA LEU A 240 0.04 7.48 -1.45
C LEU A 240 0.92 6.24 -1.61
N ALA A 241 0.79 5.49 -2.71
CA ALA A 241 1.65 4.35 -3.01
C ALA A 241 3.12 4.79 -3.14
N LYS A 242 3.38 5.89 -3.87
CA LYS A 242 4.73 6.47 -4.04
C LYS A 242 5.34 6.87 -2.70
N ARG A 243 4.57 7.51 -1.83
CA ARG A 243 5.03 7.86 -0.47
C ARG A 243 5.50 6.64 0.31
N GLU A 244 4.67 5.60 0.38
CA GLU A 244 5.01 4.38 1.14
C GLU A 244 6.28 3.70 0.59
N ARG A 245 6.45 3.74 -0.74
CA ARG A 245 7.68 3.27 -1.40
C ARG A 245 8.90 4.11 -1.01
N GLU A 246 8.80 5.44 -1.04
CA GLU A 246 9.91 6.34 -0.66
C GLU A 246 10.30 6.15 0.81
N LYS A 247 9.33 5.97 1.71
CA LYS A 247 9.57 5.66 3.14
C LYS A 247 10.42 4.39 3.31
N MET A 248 10.07 3.32 2.60
CA MET A 248 10.84 2.07 2.59
C MET A 248 12.24 2.28 1.98
N MET A 249 12.33 2.97 0.84
CA MET A 249 13.60 3.22 0.15
C MET A 249 14.56 4.07 0.99
N ARG A 250 14.06 4.98 1.83
CA ARG A 250 14.88 5.70 2.82
C ARG A 250 15.56 4.74 3.78
N GLY A 251 14.82 3.81 4.39
CA GLY A 251 15.39 2.81 5.31
C GLY A 251 16.41 1.90 4.62
N ILE A 252 16.18 1.54 3.35
CA ILE A 252 17.17 0.82 2.53
C ILE A 252 18.43 1.68 2.30
N ASN A 253 18.26 2.96 1.96
CA ASN A 253 19.35 3.87 1.65
C ASN A 253 20.24 4.17 2.86
N GLU A 254 19.64 4.29 4.05
CA GLU A 254 20.37 4.49 5.30
C GLU A 254 21.19 3.26 5.68
N ARG A 255 20.62 2.06 5.53
CA ARG A 255 21.22 0.82 6.06
C ARG A 255 22.22 0.16 5.12
N PHE A 256 22.07 0.30 3.81
CA PHE A 256 22.87 -0.44 2.82
C PHE A 256 23.88 0.43 2.07
N LYS A 257 24.37 1.50 2.70
CA LYS A 257 25.38 2.39 2.13
C LYS A 257 26.74 1.69 1.99
N ILE A 258 27.40 1.83 0.84
CA ILE A 258 28.77 1.35 0.60
C ILE A 258 29.66 2.53 0.23
N ASP A 259 30.71 2.78 1.01
CA ASP A 259 31.69 3.87 0.79
C ASP A 259 31.04 5.24 0.50
N GLY A 260 30.01 5.62 1.25
CA GLY A 260 29.33 6.88 0.99
C GLY A 260 28.24 6.82 -0.09
N ILE A 261 28.12 5.72 -0.85
CA ILE A 261 27.15 5.55 -1.93
C ILE A 261 25.92 4.81 -1.40
N VAL A 262 24.75 5.45 -1.55
CA VAL A 262 23.47 4.84 -1.21
C VAL A 262 22.93 4.04 -2.38
N PRO A 263 22.11 2.99 -2.14
CA PRO A 263 21.37 2.28 -3.17
C PRO A 263 20.65 3.18 -4.20
N GLY A 264 20.11 4.33 -3.78
CA GLY A 264 19.39 5.24 -4.67
C GLY A 264 17.91 4.87 -4.80
N THR A 265 17.32 5.15 -5.96
CA THR A 265 15.88 4.95 -6.24
C THR A 265 15.53 3.51 -6.65
N GLY A 266 16.52 2.74 -7.10
CA GLY A 266 16.32 1.44 -7.74
C GLY A 266 15.94 1.52 -9.21
N ASN A 267 15.83 2.71 -9.80
CA ASN A 267 15.72 2.86 -11.25
C ASN A 267 17.11 2.78 -11.89
N LEU A 268 17.24 2.08 -13.02
CA LEU A 268 18.50 1.99 -13.75
C LEU A 268 18.97 3.34 -14.33
N THR A 269 18.10 4.33 -14.47
CA THR A 269 18.52 5.68 -14.89
C THR A 269 19.19 6.48 -13.77
N ASP A 270 19.12 6.02 -12.51
CA ASP A 270 19.74 6.68 -11.37
C ASP A 270 21.22 6.28 -11.22
N PRO A 271 22.18 7.23 -11.30
CA PRO A 271 23.61 6.94 -11.22
C PRO A 271 24.01 6.23 -9.92
N ASN A 272 23.37 6.58 -8.80
CA ASN A 272 23.63 5.94 -7.51
C ASN A 272 23.25 4.45 -7.54
N THR A 273 22.13 4.12 -8.17
CA THR A 273 21.66 2.73 -8.33
C THR A 273 22.67 1.91 -9.12
N GLN A 274 23.15 2.43 -10.25
CA GLN A 274 24.13 1.71 -11.08
C GLN A 274 25.46 1.47 -10.35
N GLU A 275 26.00 2.52 -9.72
CA GLU A 275 27.29 2.42 -9.04
C GLU A 275 27.20 1.53 -7.78
N TRP A 276 26.10 1.64 -7.02
CA TRP A 276 25.87 0.76 -5.87
C TRP A 276 25.77 -0.71 -6.29
N LEU A 277 25.06 -1.03 -7.37
CA LEU A 277 24.97 -2.40 -7.92
C LEU A 277 26.36 -2.95 -8.27
N ARG A 278 27.18 -2.14 -8.96
CA ARG A 278 28.54 -2.53 -9.36
C ARG A 278 29.41 -2.81 -8.14
N LYS A 279 29.39 -1.93 -7.14
CA LYS A 279 30.14 -2.10 -5.88
C LYS A 279 29.68 -3.32 -5.11
N TRP A 280 28.36 -3.49 -4.93
CA TRP A 280 27.81 -4.66 -4.22
C TRP A 280 28.20 -5.94 -4.93
N LYS A 281 28.10 -6.01 -6.26
CA LYS A 281 28.50 -7.20 -7.01
C LYS A 281 29.98 -7.52 -6.87
N THR A 282 30.83 -6.48 -6.88
CA THR A 282 32.29 -6.63 -6.72
C THR A 282 32.66 -7.15 -5.33
N SER A 283 31.86 -6.87 -4.30
CA SER A 283 32.07 -7.38 -2.95
C SER A 283 31.93 -8.91 -2.84
N GLY A 284 31.31 -9.57 -3.84
CA GLY A 284 31.03 -11.01 -3.82
C GLY A 284 29.90 -11.42 -2.88
N GLN A 285 29.28 -10.49 -2.16
CA GLN A 285 28.16 -10.77 -1.26
C GLN A 285 26.90 -11.14 -2.05
N GLU A 286 26.03 -11.94 -1.42
CA GLU A 286 24.70 -12.20 -1.98
C GLU A 286 23.90 -10.90 -2.13
N TRP A 287 23.11 -10.82 -3.18
CA TRP A 287 22.17 -9.70 -3.37
C TRP A 287 21.24 -9.57 -2.16
N PRO A 288 21.10 -8.37 -1.58
CA PRO A 288 20.19 -8.12 -0.47
C PRO A 288 18.75 -8.46 -0.84
N TRP A 289 17.92 -8.66 0.17
CA TRP A 289 16.52 -9.06 0.00
C TRP A 289 15.71 -8.05 -0.83
N PHE A 290 16.12 -6.78 -0.88
CA PHE A 290 15.41 -5.73 -1.59
C PHE A 290 15.72 -5.69 -3.09
N VAL A 291 16.70 -6.47 -3.57
CA VAL A 291 17.06 -6.50 -5.00
C VAL A 291 16.25 -7.58 -5.71
N LYS A 292 15.49 -7.19 -6.74
CA LYS A 292 14.73 -8.11 -7.60
C LYS A 292 15.68 -8.86 -8.53
N LYS A 293 16.02 -10.09 -8.16
CA LYS A 293 17.07 -10.90 -8.80
C LYS A 293 16.66 -11.41 -10.17
N SER A 294 15.36 -11.53 -10.43
CA SER A 294 14.82 -12.06 -11.69
C SER A 294 14.80 -11.06 -12.84
N VAL A 295 15.08 -9.78 -12.56
CA VAL A 295 15.18 -8.73 -13.58
C VAL A 295 16.41 -8.97 -14.46
N LYS A 296 16.27 -8.74 -15.77
CA LYS A 296 17.30 -9.02 -16.78
C LYS A 296 18.67 -8.43 -16.41
N THR A 297 18.71 -7.22 -15.86
CA THR A 297 19.96 -6.56 -15.45
C THR A 297 20.69 -7.36 -14.38
N ILE A 298 20.00 -7.77 -13.32
CA ILE A 298 20.62 -8.55 -12.24
C ILE A 298 21.01 -9.94 -12.74
N GLN A 299 20.17 -10.59 -13.55
CA GLN A 299 20.51 -11.87 -14.19
C GLN A 299 21.79 -11.75 -15.04
N THR A 300 21.93 -10.68 -15.82
CA THR A 300 23.12 -10.42 -16.63
C THR A 300 24.36 -10.22 -15.75
N MET A 301 24.25 -9.46 -14.66
CA MET A 301 25.34 -9.30 -13.69
C MET A 301 25.72 -10.63 -13.02
N ASP A 302 24.77 -11.54 -12.86
CA ASP A 302 24.98 -12.90 -12.34
C ASP A 302 25.46 -13.90 -13.41
N GLY A 303 25.66 -13.47 -14.66
CA GLY A 303 26.05 -14.35 -15.77
C GLY A 303 24.94 -15.33 -16.20
N LYS A 304 23.69 -15.04 -15.85
CA LYS A 304 22.50 -15.84 -16.18
C LYS A 304 21.78 -15.20 -17.37
N PHE A 305 21.65 -15.94 -18.46
CA PHE A 305 21.05 -15.43 -19.71
C PHE A 305 19.69 -16.07 -20.02
N THR A 306 19.27 -17.05 -19.23
CA THR A 306 17.97 -17.72 -19.40
C THR A 306 16.85 -16.92 -18.74
N LYS A 307 15.69 -16.85 -19.39
CA LYS A 307 14.49 -16.26 -18.79
C LYS A 307 14.13 -17.01 -17.50
N VAL A 308 13.95 -16.27 -16.41
CA VAL A 308 13.51 -16.86 -15.13
C VAL A 308 12.10 -17.40 -15.30
N ARG A 309 11.92 -18.70 -15.06
CA ARG A 309 10.60 -19.33 -15.05
C ARG A 309 9.85 -18.84 -13.80
N LYS A 310 8.73 -18.16 -14.02
CA LYS A 310 7.77 -17.82 -12.98
C LYS A 310 6.78 -18.97 -12.78
N VAL A 311 6.25 -19.09 -11.58
CA VAL A 311 5.15 -20.01 -11.26
C VAL A 311 3.98 -19.23 -10.69
N ASP A 312 2.80 -19.83 -10.66
CA ASP A 312 1.68 -19.21 -9.96
C ASP A 312 1.94 -19.20 -8.45
N PRO A 313 1.49 -18.17 -7.72
CA PRO A 313 1.51 -18.21 -6.26
C PRO A 313 0.72 -19.45 -5.80
N PRO A 314 1.28 -20.32 -4.93
CA PRO A 314 0.66 -21.58 -4.53
C PRO A 314 -0.45 -21.34 -3.51
N ILE A 315 -1.46 -20.59 -3.90
CA ILE A 315 -2.63 -20.31 -3.08
C ILE A 315 -3.57 -21.49 -3.19
N ARG A 316 -3.78 -22.15 -2.05
CA ARG A 316 -4.62 -23.32 -1.97
C ARG A 316 -6.05 -22.93 -1.62
N HIS A 317 -6.84 -22.61 -2.64
CA HIS A 317 -8.28 -22.32 -2.47
C HIS A 317 -9.06 -23.51 -1.87
N ASP A 318 -8.56 -24.72 -2.04
CA ASP A 318 -9.09 -25.96 -1.46
C ASP A 318 -8.83 -26.06 0.05
N LEU A 319 -7.91 -25.27 0.61
CA LEU A 319 -7.75 -25.19 2.07
C LEU A 319 -8.85 -24.38 2.73
N LEU A 320 -9.67 -23.59 2.02
CA LEU A 320 -10.81 -22.94 2.64
C LEU A 320 -11.98 -23.92 2.79
N SER A 321 -12.74 -23.80 3.87
CA SER A 321 -14.08 -24.40 3.92
C SER A 321 -14.96 -23.82 2.81
N ASN A 322 -16.03 -24.52 2.44
CA ASN A 322 -16.99 -24.03 1.44
C ASN A 322 -17.59 -22.68 1.86
N GLU A 323 -17.91 -22.53 3.15
CA GLU A 323 -18.45 -21.27 3.71
C GLU A 323 -17.41 -20.15 3.66
N SER A 324 -16.16 -20.41 4.07
CA SER A 324 -15.11 -19.40 4.03
C SER A 324 -14.77 -18.97 2.60
N LYS A 325 -14.80 -19.90 1.64
CA LYS A 325 -14.64 -19.58 0.21
C LYS A 325 -15.77 -18.69 -0.27
N HIS A 326 -17.02 -19.02 0.04
CA HIS A 326 -18.17 -18.18 -0.29
C HIS A 326 -18.04 -16.78 0.30
N LEU A 327 -17.73 -16.66 1.59
CA LEU A 327 -17.53 -15.36 2.25
C LEU A 327 -16.36 -14.57 1.65
N PHE A 328 -15.30 -15.25 1.21
CA PHE A 328 -14.18 -14.61 0.52
C PHE A 328 -14.60 -14.03 -0.83
N ASP A 329 -15.35 -14.80 -1.61
CA ASP A 329 -15.87 -14.35 -2.89
C ASP A 329 -16.88 -13.21 -2.73
N GLU A 330 -17.59 -13.18 -1.59
CA GLU A 330 -18.46 -12.07 -1.22
C GLU A 330 -17.74 -10.84 -0.65
N GLY A 331 -16.43 -10.91 -0.36
CA GLY A 331 -15.67 -9.85 0.31
C GLY A 331 -15.99 -9.72 1.82
N LYS A 332 -16.63 -10.72 2.42
CA LYS A 332 -17.07 -10.76 3.83
C LYS A 332 -16.25 -11.70 4.72
N LEU A 333 -15.22 -12.36 4.17
CA LEU A 333 -14.36 -13.23 4.94
C LEU A 333 -13.66 -12.43 6.05
N SER A 334 -13.72 -12.95 7.27
CA SER A 334 -13.00 -12.41 8.42
C SER A 334 -12.27 -13.50 9.20
N SER A 335 -11.43 -13.15 10.16
CA SER A 335 -10.78 -14.09 11.08
C SER A 335 -11.79 -14.88 11.90
N ALA A 336 -12.97 -14.29 12.16
CA ALA A 336 -14.08 -14.95 12.83
C ALA A 336 -14.70 -16.06 11.96
N SER A 337 -14.88 -15.82 10.67
CA SER A 337 -15.49 -16.77 9.73
C SER A 337 -14.51 -17.67 8.99
N LEU A 338 -13.21 -17.36 9.02
CA LEU A 338 -12.17 -18.16 8.38
C LEU A 338 -12.10 -19.56 8.98
N ARG A 339 -12.32 -20.59 8.17
CA ARG A 339 -12.15 -22.01 8.49
C ARG A 339 -11.30 -22.65 7.42
N LEU A 340 -10.37 -23.51 7.84
CA LEU A 340 -9.52 -24.25 6.90
C LEU A 340 -9.91 -25.72 6.80
N SER A 341 -10.14 -26.26 5.62
CA SER A 341 -10.33 -27.71 5.44
C SER A 341 -8.96 -28.42 5.45
N CYS A 342 -8.73 -29.32 6.41
CA CYS A 342 -7.51 -30.10 6.43
C CYS A 342 -7.46 -31.04 5.21
N PRO A 343 -6.42 -30.99 4.35
CA PRO A 343 -6.37 -31.80 3.15
C PRO A 343 -6.17 -33.30 3.44
N GLU A 344 -5.71 -33.65 4.65
CA GLU A 344 -5.36 -35.01 5.03
C GLU A 344 -6.48 -35.74 5.77
N CYS A 345 -7.22 -35.04 6.65
CA CYS A 345 -8.29 -35.64 7.44
C CYS A 345 -9.68 -35.01 7.21
N GLY A 346 -9.78 -33.97 6.37
CA GLY A 346 -11.03 -33.30 6.04
C GLY A 346 -11.60 -32.40 7.14
N THR A 347 -11.01 -32.36 8.34
CA THR A 347 -11.54 -31.57 9.46
C THR A 347 -11.49 -30.07 9.18
N GLU A 348 -12.53 -29.35 9.58
CA GLU A 348 -12.57 -27.89 9.52
C GLU A 348 -11.82 -27.23 10.69
N LEU A 349 -10.82 -26.47 10.29
CA LEU A 349 -9.78 -25.72 10.96
C LEU A 349 -10.22 -24.39 11.59
N LYS A 350 -10.39 -24.27 12.90
CA LYS A 350 -10.37 -22.93 13.57
C LYS A 350 -8.98 -22.52 14.06
N ALA A 351 -8.07 -23.48 14.17
CA ALA A 351 -6.73 -23.23 14.60
C ALA A 351 -5.74 -24.15 13.90
N VAL A 352 -4.50 -23.68 13.78
CA VAL A 352 -3.37 -24.46 13.28
C VAL A 352 -2.24 -24.40 14.28
N LYS A 353 -1.58 -25.53 14.49
CA LYS A 353 -0.37 -25.60 15.30
C LYS A 353 0.87 -25.32 14.46
N LEU A 354 1.65 -24.31 14.82
CA LEU A 354 2.95 -24.05 14.23
C LEU A 354 4.03 -24.84 14.98
N THR A 355 4.84 -25.59 14.25
CA THR A 355 5.92 -26.40 14.82
C THR A 355 7.18 -26.28 13.97
N PRO A 356 8.39 -26.36 14.55
CA PRO A 356 9.62 -26.37 13.77
C PRO A 356 9.76 -27.67 12.96
N ASP A 357 10.19 -27.55 11.70
CA ASP A 357 10.70 -28.66 10.91
C ASP A 357 12.12 -29.07 11.34
N GLN A 358 12.71 -30.05 10.66
CA GLN A 358 14.09 -30.51 10.94
C GLN A 358 15.16 -29.42 10.78
N LYS A 359 14.86 -28.33 10.07
CA LYS A 359 15.73 -27.17 9.86
C LYS A 359 15.35 -25.99 10.75
N ASN A 360 14.51 -26.21 11.77
CA ASN A 360 13.97 -25.17 12.66
C ASN A 360 13.17 -24.07 11.94
N ARG A 361 12.49 -24.39 10.84
CA ARG A 361 11.57 -23.49 10.13
C ARG A 361 10.15 -23.83 10.55
N LEU A 362 9.31 -22.83 10.80
CA LEU A 362 7.93 -23.08 11.22
C LEU A 362 7.10 -23.67 10.07
N GLU A 363 6.40 -24.75 10.37
CA GLU A 363 5.38 -25.38 9.54
C GLU A 363 4.04 -25.41 10.28
N GLY A 364 2.96 -25.14 9.56
CA GLY A 364 1.61 -25.31 10.09
C GLY A 364 1.16 -26.76 10.00
N ARG A 365 0.59 -27.26 11.10
CA ARG A 365 0.06 -28.62 11.23
C ARG A 365 -1.39 -28.58 11.68
N CYS A 366 -2.16 -29.48 11.10
CA CYS A 366 -3.52 -29.74 11.54
C CYS A 366 -3.53 -30.07 13.04
N ILE A 367 -4.37 -29.39 13.81
CA ILE A 367 -4.49 -29.62 15.26
C ILE A 367 -5.05 -31.02 15.58
N GLU A 368 -5.80 -31.62 14.67
CA GLU A 368 -6.40 -32.94 14.83
C GLU A 368 -5.46 -34.08 14.40
N CYS A 369 -5.03 -34.09 13.13
CA CYS A 369 -4.25 -35.20 12.59
C CYS A 369 -2.72 -34.98 12.62
N SER A 370 -2.26 -33.81 13.08
CA SER A 370 -0.83 -33.43 13.18
C SER A 370 -0.03 -33.44 11.86
N LYS A 371 -0.69 -33.67 10.72
CA LYS A 371 -0.07 -33.59 9.40
C LYS A 371 0.21 -32.15 9.00
N VAL A 372 1.29 -31.96 8.24
CA VAL A 372 1.69 -30.65 7.70
C VAL A 372 0.65 -30.19 6.68
N ILE A 373 0.25 -28.92 6.80
CA ILE A 373 -0.59 -28.26 5.80
C ILE A 373 0.34 -27.50 4.85
N SER A 374 0.55 -28.05 3.65
CA SER A 374 1.43 -27.43 2.66
C SER A 374 0.91 -26.05 2.24
N ASP A 375 1.82 -25.13 1.94
CA ASP A 375 1.51 -23.76 1.47
C ASP A 375 0.62 -22.92 2.39
N LEU A 376 0.47 -23.33 3.66
CA LEU A 376 -0.36 -22.63 4.63
C LEU A 376 0.06 -21.17 4.78
N LYS A 377 1.36 -20.88 4.85
CA LYS A 377 1.88 -19.50 4.95
C LYS A 377 1.27 -18.63 3.84
N THR A 378 1.47 -19.03 2.59
CA THR A 378 1.05 -18.23 1.42
C THR A 378 -0.47 -18.12 1.37
N THR A 379 -1.16 -19.19 1.74
CA THR A 379 -2.63 -19.24 1.77
C THR A 379 -3.22 -18.33 2.85
N LEU A 380 -2.72 -18.40 4.09
CA LEU A 380 -3.14 -17.51 5.17
C LEU A 380 -2.76 -16.06 4.89
N PHE A 381 -1.55 -15.80 4.40
CA PHE A 381 -1.14 -14.45 4.03
C PHE A 381 -2.11 -13.82 3.01
N TYR A 382 -2.59 -14.62 2.06
CA TYR A 382 -3.58 -14.18 1.08
C TYR A 382 -4.95 -13.89 1.68
N TYR A 383 -5.52 -14.84 2.45
CA TYR A 383 -6.89 -14.71 2.95
C TYR A 383 -7.02 -13.86 4.21
N ASN A 384 -6.00 -13.86 5.06
CA ASN A 384 -5.96 -13.15 6.32
C ASN A 384 -4.50 -12.93 6.79
N GLY A 385 -3.86 -11.92 6.20
CA GLY A 385 -2.46 -11.57 6.47
C GLY A 385 -2.22 -10.71 7.72
N ASN A 386 -3.22 -10.52 8.58
CA ASN A 386 -3.10 -9.72 9.79
C ASN A 386 -2.93 -10.66 11.00
N ILE A 387 -1.99 -10.36 11.89
CA ILE A 387 -1.72 -11.15 13.10
C ILE A 387 -1.71 -10.24 14.32
N VAL A 388 -2.47 -10.62 15.34
CA VAL A 388 -2.35 -10.09 16.69
C VAL A 388 -1.61 -11.13 17.55
N PRO A 389 -0.33 -10.93 17.87
CA PRO A 389 0.36 -11.77 18.84
C PRO A 389 -0.09 -11.39 20.25
N ASP A 390 -0.27 -12.38 21.12
CA ASP A 390 -0.38 -12.12 22.55
C ASP A 390 1.01 -11.98 23.21
N SER A 391 1.04 -11.61 24.48
CA SER A 391 2.28 -11.44 25.24
C SER A 391 3.10 -12.74 25.32
N SER A 392 2.44 -13.90 25.36
CA SER A 392 3.13 -15.21 25.37
C SER A 392 3.92 -15.45 24.07
N ALA A 393 3.36 -15.05 22.92
CA ALA A 393 4.03 -15.13 21.64
C ALA A 393 5.23 -14.17 21.59
N ILE A 394 5.05 -12.91 22.00
CA ILE A 394 6.11 -11.89 22.05
C ILE A 394 7.25 -12.34 22.97
N LEU A 395 6.97 -12.66 24.22
CA LEU A 395 7.99 -13.03 25.22
C LEU A 395 8.80 -14.26 24.81
N SER A 396 8.21 -15.16 24.01
CA SER A 396 8.92 -16.33 23.50
C SER A 396 9.92 -16.04 22.39
N GLY A 397 9.85 -14.85 21.79
CA GLY A 397 10.66 -14.39 20.66
C GLY A 397 10.39 -15.16 19.36
N ILE A 398 9.21 -15.75 19.21
CA ILE A 398 8.90 -16.62 18.05
C ILE A 398 8.94 -15.85 16.73
N LEU A 399 8.48 -14.59 16.72
CA LEU A 399 8.41 -13.75 15.52
C LEU A 399 9.80 -13.44 15.00
N SER A 400 10.70 -12.86 15.79
CA SER A 400 12.05 -12.52 15.33
C SER A 400 12.88 -13.76 14.97
N LYS A 401 12.75 -14.85 15.74
CA LYS A 401 13.44 -16.13 15.45
C LYS A 401 12.97 -16.74 14.14
N ASP A 402 11.68 -16.71 13.85
CA ASP A 402 11.15 -17.19 12.58
C ASP A 402 11.58 -16.26 11.43
N LEU A 403 11.40 -14.95 11.57
CA LEU A 403 11.74 -13.98 10.53
C LEU A 403 13.23 -13.99 10.17
N THR A 404 14.12 -14.44 11.06
CA THR A 404 15.54 -14.65 10.75
C THR A 404 15.85 -15.99 10.08
N ARG A 405 14.98 -17.00 10.21
CA ARG A 405 15.21 -18.37 9.75
C ARG A 405 14.13 -18.86 8.79
N GLY A 406 12.98 -19.28 9.33
CA GLY A 406 11.89 -19.96 8.62
C GLY A 406 11.02 -19.04 7.78
N LYS A 407 10.95 -17.77 8.17
CA LYS A 407 10.22 -16.69 7.48
C LYS A 407 8.74 -17.03 7.28
N PHE A 408 8.12 -17.81 8.15
CA PHE A 408 6.68 -18.04 8.14
C PHE A 408 5.90 -16.72 8.21
N PHE A 409 6.27 -15.82 9.12
CA PHE A 409 5.57 -14.55 9.33
C PHE A 409 5.98 -13.43 8.37
N GLU A 410 6.86 -13.69 7.40
CA GLU A 410 7.30 -12.68 6.44
C GLU A 410 6.13 -12.21 5.57
N ASN A 411 6.00 -10.88 5.41
CA ASN A 411 4.91 -10.11 4.82
C ASN A 411 3.63 -9.92 5.65
N PHE A 412 3.46 -10.64 6.76
CA PHE A 412 2.29 -10.40 7.60
C PHE A 412 2.32 -9.00 8.21
N THR A 413 1.12 -8.47 8.48
CA THR A 413 0.94 -7.27 9.31
C THR A 413 0.84 -7.72 10.76
N ILE A 414 1.79 -7.32 11.58
CA ILE A 414 1.79 -7.54 13.02
C ILE A 414 1.12 -6.35 13.70
N LEU A 415 -0.02 -6.62 14.33
CA LEU A 415 -0.84 -5.66 15.04
C LEU A 415 -0.58 -5.79 16.55
N LEU A 416 0.05 -4.79 17.14
CA LEU A 416 0.35 -4.77 18.57
C LEU A 416 -0.77 -4.06 19.32
N THR A 417 -1.35 -4.73 20.31
CA THR A 417 -2.37 -4.12 21.17
C THR A 417 -1.71 -3.34 22.32
N PRO A 418 -2.40 -2.32 22.87
CA PRO A 418 -1.95 -1.61 24.06
C PRO A 418 -1.62 -2.55 25.22
N ARG A 419 -2.49 -3.52 25.50
CA ARG A 419 -2.22 -4.53 26.54
C ARG A 419 -0.96 -5.37 26.31
N VAL A 420 -0.68 -5.77 25.07
CA VAL A 420 0.55 -6.52 24.76
C VAL A 420 1.79 -5.66 24.98
N LEU A 421 1.72 -4.37 24.66
CA LEU A 421 2.82 -3.43 24.90
C LEU A 421 3.06 -3.25 26.40
N GLU A 422 2.00 -3.11 27.21
CA GLU A 422 2.08 -3.01 28.66
C GLU A 422 2.67 -4.29 29.30
N GLU A 423 2.11 -5.45 28.98
CA GLU A 423 2.58 -6.74 29.53
C GLU A 423 4.01 -7.08 29.08
N CYS A 424 4.45 -6.53 27.93
CA CYS A 424 5.80 -6.69 27.40
C CYS A 424 6.76 -5.55 27.81
N ASP A 425 6.39 -4.66 28.73
CA ASP A 425 7.23 -3.56 29.24
C ASP A 425 8.36 -4.03 30.19
N ASN A 426 8.89 -5.23 29.95
CA ASN A 426 10.01 -5.83 30.64
C ASN A 426 11.21 -6.01 29.70
N GLN A 427 12.38 -6.36 30.24
CA GLN A 427 13.61 -6.48 29.46
C GLN A 427 13.48 -7.45 28.26
N GLY A 428 12.79 -8.58 28.44
CA GLY A 428 12.60 -9.58 27.40
C GLY A 428 11.65 -9.10 26.29
N GLY A 429 10.51 -8.53 26.68
CA GLY A 429 9.51 -7.99 25.76
C GLY A 429 10.05 -6.82 24.94
N LYS A 430 10.71 -5.84 25.59
CA LYS A 430 11.38 -4.72 24.91
C LYS A 430 12.40 -5.17 23.87
N ALA A 431 13.22 -6.17 24.21
CA ALA A 431 14.22 -6.71 23.29
C ALA A 431 13.57 -7.37 22.06
N GLU A 432 12.47 -8.11 22.23
CA GLU A 432 11.77 -8.70 21.10
C GLU A 432 11.07 -7.66 20.24
N LEU A 433 10.33 -6.73 20.84
CA LEU A 433 9.64 -5.65 20.13
C LEU A 433 10.61 -4.80 19.32
N GLY A 434 11.79 -4.48 19.88
CA GLY A 434 12.85 -3.80 19.15
C GLY A 434 13.32 -4.56 17.91
N ARG A 435 13.53 -5.89 18.01
CA ARG A 435 13.89 -6.73 16.86
C ARG A 435 12.79 -6.78 15.82
N ILE A 436 11.52 -6.87 16.23
CA ILE A 436 10.36 -6.83 15.32
C ILE A 436 10.34 -5.50 14.58
N SER A 437 10.54 -4.38 15.27
CA SER A 437 10.62 -3.04 14.68
C SER A 437 11.78 -2.89 13.71
N ASP A 438 12.96 -3.42 14.02
CA ASP A 438 14.08 -3.42 13.07
C ASP A 438 13.78 -4.18 11.77
N ILE A 439 13.02 -5.28 11.87
CA ILE A 439 12.61 -6.08 10.71
C ILE A 439 11.49 -5.37 9.93
N ALA A 440 10.58 -4.69 10.62
CA ALA A 440 9.52 -3.88 10.02
C ALA A 440 10.07 -2.63 9.31
N ASN A 441 11.08 -1.97 9.87
CA ASN A 441 11.76 -0.80 9.29
C ASN A 441 12.45 -1.12 7.96
N VAL A 442 12.89 -2.37 7.77
CA VAL A 442 13.39 -2.87 6.49
C VAL A 442 12.30 -3.56 5.68
N GLY A 443 11.02 -3.33 5.98
CA GLY A 443 9.87 -3.76 5.17
C GLY A 443 9.60 -5.25 5.12
N ARG A 444 10.24 -6.11 5.93
CA ARG A 444 10.01 -7.57 5.84
C ARG A 444 8.69 -8.02 6.46
N ILE A 445 8.11 -7.17 7.30
CA ILE A 445 6.75 -7.24 7.84
C ILE A 445 6.21 -5.82 7.92
N ARG A 446 4.90 -5.66 8.13
CA ARG A 446 4.32 -4.39 8.58
C ARG A 446 4.08 -4.48 10.08
N GLN A 447 4.36 -3.42 10.81
CA GLN A 447 4.05 -3.31 12.24
C GLN A 447 3.10 -2.13 12.43
N ILE A 448 1.98 -2.36 13.10
CA ILE A 448 0.99 -1.32 13.44
C ILE A 448 0.70 -1.45 14.93
N THR A 449 0.77 -0.35 15.65
CA THR A 449 0.24 -0.25 17.01
C THR A 449 -1.23 0.12 16.92
N LEU A 450 -2.10 -0.68 17.54
CA LEU A 450 -3.52 -0.40 17.61
C LEU A 450 -3.82 0.61 18.71
N GLU A 451 -4.90 1.37 18.53
CA GLU A 451 -5.42 2.28 19.55
C GLU A 451 -6.23 1.51 20.60
N ASP A 452 -6.32 2.09 21.81
CA ASP A 452 -7.16 1.59 22.89
C ASP A 452 -8.63 1.48 22.45
N ILE A 453 -9.31 0.43 22.92
CA ILE A 453 -10.76 0.39 22.79
C ILE A 453 -11.37 1.17 23.96
N ILE A 454 -11.97 2.32 23.68
CA ILE A 454 -12.85 3.01 24.62
C ILE A 454 -14.24 2.37 24.52
N ASP A 455 -14.37 1.15 25.06
CA ASP A 455 -15.63 0.45 25.17
C ASP A 455 -15.72 -0.17 26.57
N TYR A 456 -16.57 0.43 27.42
CA TYR A 456 -16.74 0.07 28.82
C TYR A 456 -17.39 -1.31 29.01
N ASP A 457 -17.96 -1.91 27.95
CA ASP A 457 -18.58 -3.23 27.99
C ASP A 457 -17.59 -4.37 27.68
N ILE A 458 -16.38 -4.06 27.21
CA ILE A 458 -15.35 -5.09 26.98
C ILE A 458 -14.62 -5.38 28.28
N LYS A 459 -14.66 -6.64 28.72
CA LYS A 459 -13.80 -7.09 29.81
C LYS A 459 -12.34 -6.90 29.40
N ALA A 460 -11.54 -6.31 30.28
CA ALA A 460 -10.12 -6.06 30.03
C ALA A 460 -9.39 -7.31 29.47
N ASP A 461 -9.72 -8.52 29.97
CA ASP A 461 -9.09 -9.76 29.54
C ASP A 461 -9.48 -10.21 28.12
N ASP A 462 -10.51 -9.64 27.52
CA ASP A 462 -10.99 -9.98 26.17
C ASP A 462 -10.44 -9.00 25.11
N GLU A 463 -9.70 -7.97 25.50
CA GLU A 463 -9.19 -6.91 24.63
C GLU A 463 -8.44 -7.44 23.40
N ILE A 464 -7.49 -8.37 23.59
CA ILE A 464 -6.70 -8.95 22.49
C ILE A 464 -7.62 -9.61 21.46
N VAL A 465 -8.63 -10.34 21.91
CA VAL A 465 -9.54 -11.08 21.02
C VAL A 465 -10.50 -10.13 20.31
N THR A 466 -11.00 -9.12 21.01
CA THR A 466 -11.88 -8.11 20.43
C THR A 466 -11.14 -7.25 19.40
N LEU A 467 -9.92 -6.81 19.70
CA LEU A 467 -9.06 -6.10 18.74
C LEU A 467 -8.71 -6.98 17.54
N ALA A 468 -8.40 -8.26 17.75
CA ALA A 468 -8.16 -9.18 16.65
C ALA A 468 -9.39 -9.32 15.74
N ARG A 469 -10.59 -9.44 16.31
CA ARG A 469 -11.83 -9.52 15.52
C ARG A 469 -12.12 -8.22 14.76
N LYS A 470 -12.02 -7.07 15.42
CA LYS A 470 -12.22 -5.74 14.81
C LYS A 470 -11.27 -5.48 13.64
N ASN A 471 -10.03 -5.94 13.77
CA ASN A 471 -8.99 -5.75 12.76
C ASN A 471 -8.85 -6.93 11.78
N ASN A 472 -9.81 -7.86 11.78
CA ASN A 472 -9.80 -9.05 10.93
C ASN A 472 -8.45 -9.80 10.99
N ALA A 473 -7.96 -10.06 12.19
CA ALA A 473 -6.64 -10.62 12.43
C ALA A 473 -6.71 -12.00 13.06
N ILE A 474 -5.71 -12.81 12.72
CA ILE A 474 -5.40 -14.10 13.32
C ILE A 474 -4.72 -13.87 14.67
N ILE A 475 -5.07 -14.64 15.69
CA ILE A 475 -4.36 -14.60 16.97
C ILE A 475 -3.16 -15.54 16.93
N LEU A 476 -1.99 -15.06 17.35
CA LEU A 476 -0.80 -15.88 17.58
C LEU A 476 -0.56 -16.02 19.08
N THR A 477 -0.59 -17.24 19.60
CA THR A 477 -0.48 -17.49 21.06
C THR A 477 0.24 -18.79 21.41
N LYS A 478 0.95 -18.78 22.54
CA LYS A 478 1.46 -19.96 23.26
C LYS A 478 0.63 -20.32 24.47
N ASP A 479 -0.21 -19.39 24.93
CA ASP A 479 -1.00 -19.56 26.12
C ASP A 479 -2.27 -20.38 25.84
N ARG A 480 -2.51 -21.40 26.66
CA ARG A 480 -3.69 -22.27 26.50
C ARG A 480 -4.99 -21.55 26.86
N GLY A 481 -4.94 -20.60 27.80
CA GLY A 481 -6.09 -19.78 28.17
C GLY A 481 -6.49 -18.85 27.04
N GLN A 482 -5.53 -18.15 26.44
CA GLN A 482 -5.75 -17.27 25.30
C GLN A 482 -6.19 -18.06 24.06
N TYR A 483 -5.63 -19.25 23.82
CA TYR A 483 -6.12 -20.18 22.80
C TYR A 483 -7.60 -20.50 23.02
N ALA A 484 -7.98 -20.97 24.22
CA ALA A 484 -9.36 -21.34 24.54
C ALA A 484 -10.32 -20.15 24.38
N LYS A 485 -9.88 -18.96 24.83
CA LYS A 485 -10.63 -17.71 24.68
C LYS A 485 -10.83 -17.36 23.21
N ALA A 486 -9.77 -17.30 22.42
CA ALA A 486 -9.84 -17.00 21.00
C ALA A 486 -10.78 -17.95 20.26
N THR A 487 -10.71 -19.25 20.55
CA THR A 487 -11.64 -20.24 19.97
C THR A 487 -13.08 -20.00 20.41
N GLY A 488 -13.33 -19.59 21.66
CA GLY A 488 -14.67 -19.27 22.15
C GLY A 488 -15.30 -18.02 21.53
N PHE A 489 -14.48 -17.10 21.01
CA PHE A 489 -14.89 -15.92 20.26
C PHE A 489 -14.85 -16.12 18.73
N ASP A 490 -14.67 -17.36 18.29
CA ASP A 490 -14.55 -17.78 16.88
C ASP A 490 -13.37 -17.17 16.10
N VAL A 491 -12.38 -16.57 16.77
CA VAL A 491 -11.22 -15.99 16.08
C VAL A 491 -10.25 -17.10 15.66
N PHE A 492 -9.76 -17.05 14.42
CA PHE A 492 -8.79 -18.03 13.91
C PHE A 492 -7.46 -17.91 14.66
N VAL A 493 -6.87 -19.06 15.04
CA VAL A 493 -5.68 -19.10 15.91
C VAL A 493 -4.50 -19.81 15.27
N LEU A 494 -3.33 -19.20 15.36
CA LEU A 494 -2.03 -19.87 15.22
C LEU A 494 -1.49 -20.12 16.62
N THR A 495 -1.47 -21.39 17.03
CA THR A 495 -0.89 -21.81 18.30
C THR A 495 0.48 -22.42 18.08
N THR A 496 1.44 -22.23 18.98
CA THR A 496 2.84 -22.66 18.77
C THR A 496 3.40 -23.47 19.92
#